data_AF-A0A1M5QL95-F1
#
_entry.id   AF-A0A1M5QL95-F1
#
_cell.length_a   1.000
_cell.length_b   1.000
_cell.length_c   1.000
_cell.angle_alpha   90.00
_cell.angle_beta   90.00
_cell.angle_gamma   90.00
#
_symmetry.space_group_name_H-M   'P 1'
#
loop_
_entity.id
_entity.type
_entity.pdbx_description
1 polymer ?
#
loop_
_entity_poly.entity_id
_entity_poly.type
_entity_poly.pdbx_seq_one_letter_code
_entity_poly.pdbx_strand_id
1 'polypeptide(L)'
;MLPYMIQYKNKFNNYRNEEGLISVDGIGIIKVKPDTATLTIGVITEDKNLKKAQTENALKINQIIKSLNDIDINEENIQTIDYAVRKNYDYIDGKQEFRNYEVKHILKITIKDINKAGKVYDIAVENGANIEGGIEFNISKPEKYYNKALDLAVKNAINKANNIANTLKTNIKKLPINIKETSFSQINSKYPTTYTAKTAQTAIQGGLIEIHSQVRAIFEMI
;
A
#
# COMPACT_ATOMS: atom_id res chain seq x y z
N MET A 1 7.74 -47.71 61.55
CA MET A 1 8.76 -46.63 61.50
C MET A 1 8.79 -46.14 60.05
N LEU A 2 8.46 -44.87 59.82
CA LEU A 2 8.05 -44.28 58.53
C LEU A 2 9.11 -44.41 57.40
N PRO A 3 8.72 -44.65 56.13
CA PRO A 3 9.64 -44.66 55.00
C PRO A 3 9.87 -43.27 54.39
N TYR A 4 11.15 -43.01 54.10
CA TYR A 4 11.74 -42.13 53.08
C TYR A 4 10.86 -41.04 52.44
N MET A 5 11.09 -39.79 52.86
CA MET A 5 10.67 -38.59 52.12
C MET A 5 11.69 -38.32 50.99
N ILE A 6 11.27 -38.57 49.75
CA ILE A 6 12.00 -38.15 48.55
C ILE A 6 11.92 -36.62 48.45
N GLN A 7 13.02 -35.92 48.72
CA GLN A 7 13.16 -34.52 48.34
C GLN A 7 13.24 -34.41 46.82
N TYR A 8 12.20 -33.87 46.21
CA TYR A 8 12.24 -33.41 44.82
C TYR A 8 13.23 -32.23 44.73
N LYS A 9 14.36 -32.44 44.05
CA LYS A 9 15.22 -31.35 43.58
C LYS A 9 14.43 -30.52 42.56
N ASN A 10 13.93 -29.37 42.98
CA ASN A 10 13.50 -28.32 42.06
C ASN A 10 14.70 -27.92 41.18
N LYS A 11 14.61 -28.19 39.88
CA LYS A 11 15.48 -27.58 38.88
C LYS A 11 15.21 -26.08 38.92
N PHE A 12 16.22 -25.31 39.31
CA PHE A 12 16.23 -23.87 39.37
C PHE A 12 15.51 -23.24 38.17
N ASN A 13 14.46 -22.48 38.46
CA ASN A 13 13.93 -21.46 37.56
C ASN A 13 15.07 -20.48 37.25
N ASN A 14 15.56 -20.47 36.02
CA ASN A 14 16.38 -19.39 35.49
C ASN A 14 15.48 -18.16 35.25
N TYR A 15 15.08 -17.48 36.32
CA TYR A 15 14.67 -16.08 36.20
C TYR A 15 15.95 -15.30 35.93
N ARG A 16 16.22 -14.96 34.66
CA ARG A 16 17.13 -13.85 34.35
C ARG A 16 16.55 -12.65 35.10
N ASN A 17 17.25 -12.13 36.11
CA ASN A 17 16.86 -10.89 36.77
C ASN A 17 16.60 -9.83 35.68
N GLU A 18 15.35 -9.36 35.57
CA GLU A 18 14.99 -8.22 34.70
C GLU A 18 15.43 -6.88 35.32
N GLU A 19 16.10 -6.92 36.47
CA GLU A 19 16.76 -5.76 37.07
C GLU A 19 17.86 -5.27 36.12
N GLY A 20 17.78 -4.01 35.71
CA GLY A 20 18.80 -3.42 34.84
C GLY A 20 18.47 -3.40 33.35
N LEU A 21 17.24 -3.70 32.92
CA LEU A 21 16.87 -3.68 31.49
C LEU A 21 16.17 -2.38 31.07
N ILE A 22 16.52 -1.86 29.90
CA ILE A 22 15.81 -0.77 29.21
C ILE A 22 15.16 -1.34 27.96
N SER A 23 13.83 -1.35 27.93
CA SER A 23 13.04 -1.73 26.75
C SER A 23 12.50 -0.47 26.06
N VAL A 24 12.79 -0.31 24.78
CA VAL A 24 12.37 0.86 23.98
C VAL A 24 11.83 0.45 22.63
N ASP A 25 10.84 1.20 22.16
CA ASP A 25 10.36 1.16 20.78
C ASP A 25 11.04 2.26 19.96
N GLY A 26 11.77 1.88 18.92
CA GLY A 26 12.38 2.77 17.93
C GLY A 26 11.48 2.89 16.70
N ILE A 27 11.29 4.11 16.21
CA ILE A 27 10.49 4.40 15.02
C ILE A 27 11.36 5.11 13.99
N GLY A 28 11.27 4.68 12.74
CA GLY A 28 11.91 5.32 11.60
C GLY A 28 10.89 5.63 10.51
N ILE A 29 10.94 6.87 10.00
CA ILE A 29 10.02 7.38 9.00
C ILE A 29 10.84 7.99 7.86
N ILE A 30 10.53 7.62 6.63
CA ILE A 30 11.08 8.22 5.42
C ILE A 30 9.93 8.77 4.58
N LYS A 31 10.05 10.03 4.13
CA LYS A 31 9.11 10.63 3.17
C LYS A 31 9.71 10.58 1.77
N VAL A 32 8.95 10.05 0.81
CA VAL A 32 9.42 9.82 -0.55
C VAL A 32 8.42 10.42 -1.54
N LYS A 33 8.93 11.04 -2.61
CA LYS A 33 8.08 11.41 -3.74
C LYS A 33 7.70 10.15 -4.52
N PRO A 34 6.43 9.96 -4.90
CA PRO A 34 6.04 8.88 -5.79
C PRO A 34 6.76 9.03 -7.13
N ASP A 35 7.10 7.90 -7.74
CA ASP A 35 7.76 7.81 -9.05
C ASP A 35 6.85 7.17 -10.10
N THR A 36 5.73 6.59 -9.68
CA THR A 36 4.77 5.90 -10.54
C THR A 36 3.35 6.25 -10.13
N ALA A 37 2.40 6.04 -11.04
CA ALA A 37 0.97 6.14 -10.75
C ALA A 37 0.24 4.92 -11.29
N THR A 38 -0.89 4.60 -10.69
CA THR A 38 -1.82 3.58 -11.15
C THR A 38 -3.16 4.25 -11.39
N LEU A 39 -3.64 4.17 -12.63
CA LEU A 39 -4.94 4.68 -13.03
C LEU A 39 -5.89 3.51 -13.20
N THR A 40 -7.07 3.58 -12.59
CA THR A 40 -8.15 2.62 -12.83
C THR A 40 -9.25 3.29 -13.64
N ILE A 41 -9.53 2.76 -14.83
CA ILE A 41 -10.57 3.26 -15.73
C ILE A 41 -11.37 2.10 -16.30
N GLY A 42 -12.53 2.37 -16.85
CA GLY A 42 -13.24 1.34 -17.58
C GLY A 42 -14.37 1.85 -18.46
N VAL A 43 -15.02 0.90 -19.09
CA VAL A 43 -16.16 1.12 -19.97
C VAL A 43 -17.33 0.26 -19.49
N ILE A 44 -18.47 0.90 -19.24
CA ILE A 44 -19.79 0.28 -19.22
C ILE A 44 -20.51 0.58 -20.53
N THR A 45 -21.12 -0.47 -21.09
CA THR A 45 -22.05 -0.38 -22.22
C THR A 45 -23.31 -1.16 -21.90
N GLU A 46 -24.46 -0.68 -22.38
CA GLU A 46 -25.75 -1.30 -22.15
C GLU A 46 -26.52 -1.51 -23.45
N ASP A 47 -27.11 -2.69 -23.65
CA ASP A 47 -28.00 -2.95 -24.79
C ASP A 47 -28.97 -4.09 -24.43
N LYS A 48 -30.17 -4.11 -25.04
CA LYS A 48 -31.12 -5.23 -24.91
C LYS A 48 -30.58 -6.53 -25.52
N ASN A 49 -29.65 -6.43 -26.46
CA ASN A 49 -28.91 -7.51 -27.07
C ASN A 49 -27.49 -7.57 -26.50
N LEU A 50 -27.19 -8.64 -25.76
CA LEU A 50 -25.88 -8.86 -25.14
C LEU A 50 -24.71 -8.72 -26.14
N LYS A 51 -24.83 -9.27 -27.35
CA LYS A 51 -23.74 -9.26 -28.32
C LYS A 51 -23.42 -7.84 -28.80
N LYS A 52 -24.43 -6.97 -28.92
CA LYS A 52 -24.23 -5.56 -29.25
C LYS A 52 -23.47 -4.84 -28.13
N ALA A 53 -23.92 -4.97 -26.88
CA ALA A 53 -23.24 -4.39 -25.73
C ALA A 53 -21.77 -4.85 -25.64
N GLN A 54 -21.50 -6.14 -25.79
CA GLN A 54 -20.12 -6.67 -25.77
C GLN A 54 -19.26 -6.13 -26.91
N THR A 55 -19.82 -6.02 -28.11
CA THR A 55 -19.08 -5.53 -29.29
C THR A 55 -18.73 -4.06 -29.14
N GLU A 56 -19.67 -3.24 -28.70
CA GLU A 56 -19.42 -1.82 -28.42
C GLU A 56 -18.37 -1.64 -27.31
N ASN A 57 -18.46 -2.43 -26.24
CA ASN A 57 -17.50 -2.40 -25.14
C ASN A 57 -16.08 -2.69 -25.63
N ALA A 58 -15.92 -3.77 -26.39
CA ALA A 58 -14.63 -4.18 -26.94
C ALA A 58 -14.04 -3.12 -27.88
N LEU A 59 -14.88 -2.47 -28.70
CA LEU A 59 -14.42 -1.38 -29.58
C LEU A 59 -13.86 -0.20 -28.78
N LYS A 60 -14.57 0.26 -27.75
CA LYS A 60 -14.12 1.37 -26.89
C LYS A 60 -12.84 1.00 -26.12
N ILE A 61 -12.78 -0.19 -25.53
CA ILE A 61 -11.58 -0.65 -24.82
C ILE A 61 -10.36 -0.74 -25.75
N ASN A 62 -10.53 -1.28 -26.96
CA ASN A 62 -9.44 -1.35 -27.93
C ASN A 62 -8.99 0.05 -28.38
N GLN A 63 -9.92 0.99 -28.53
CA GLN A 63 -9.59 2.38 -28.86
C GLN A 63 -8.81 3.08 -27.74
N ILE A 64 -9.19 2.85 -26.48
CA ILE A 64 -8.45 3.34 -25.31
C ILE A 64 -7.04 2.75 -25.30
N ILE A 65 -6.89 1.42 -25.39
CA ILE A 65 -5.58 0.75 -25.38
C ILE A 65 -4.68 1.29 -26.50
N LYS A 66 -5.22 1.42 -27.72
CA LYS A 66 -4.48 1.96 -28.86
C LYS A 66 -4.01 3.40 -28.60
N SER A 67 -4.90 4.27 -28.13
CA SER A 67 -4.57 5.69 -27.89
C SER A 67 -3.56 5.87 -26.76
N LEU A 68 -3.54 4.94 -25.79
CA LEU A 68 -2.53 4.91 -24.73
C LEU A 68 -1.18 4.39 -25.22
N ASN A 69 -1.17 3.37 -26.09
CA ASN A 69 0.06 2.91 -26.76
C ASN A 69 0.72 4.05 -27.57
N ASP A 70 -0.09 4.90 -28.24
CA ASP A 70 0.40 6.05 -29.02
C ASP A 70 1.12 7.13 -28.19
N ILE A 71 1.02 7.08 -26.85
CA ILE A 71 1.72 7.98 -25.91
C ILE A 71 2.72 7.25 -25.00
N ASP A 72 3.21 6.10 -25.44
CA ASP A 72 4.21 5.23 -24.81
C ASP A 72 3.73 4.49 -23.55
N ILE A 73 2.42 4.24 -23.39
CA ILE A 73 1.91 3.33 -22.37
C ILE A 73 1.81 1.93 -22.96
N ASN A 74 2.90 1.16 -22.85
CA ASN A 74 2.97 -0.20 -23.40
C ASN A 74 1.90 -1.14 -22.80
N GLU A 75 1.46 -2.12 -23.60
CA GLU A 75 0.48 -3.14 -23.21
C GLU A 75 0.83 -3.89 -21.91
N GLU A 76 2.12 -4.14 -21.63
CA GLU A 76 2.59 -4.74 -20.37
C GLU A 76 2.16 -3.96 -19.11
N ASN A 77 1.84 -2.67 -19.27
CA ASN A 77 1.41 -1.79 -18.19
C ASN A 77 -0.12 -1.67 -18.11
N ILE A 78 -0.86 -2.31 -19.01
CA ILE A 78 -2.32 -2.27 -19.07
C ILE A 78 -2.86 -3.65 -18.72
N GLN A 79 -3.57 -3.74 -17.61
CA GLN A 79 -4.13 -5.00 -17.13
C GLN A 79 -5.65 -4.90 -17.02
N THR A 80 -6.38 -5.87 -17.55
CA THR A 80 -7.79 -6.03 -17.20
C THR A 80 -7.90 -6.54 -15.77
N ILE A 81 -8.58 -5.80 -14.90
CA ILE A 81 -8.78 -6.18 -13.49
C ILE A 81 -10.21 -6.57 -13.17
N ASP A 82 -11.17 -6.25 -14.04
CA ASP A 82 -12.56 -6.68 -13.91
C ASP A 82 -13.21 -6.74 -15.30
N TYR A 83 -13.97 -7.80 -15.55
CA TYR A 83 -14.84 -7.93 -16.71
C TYR A 83 -16.11 -8.65 -16.27
N ALA A 84 -17.26 -7.99 -16.41
CA ALA A 84 -18.52 -8.50 -15.92
C ALA A 84 -19.65 -8.23 -16.92
N VAL A 85 -20.58 -9.19 -16.99
CA VAL A 85 -21.82 -9.04 -17.73
C VAL A 85 -22.97 -9.24 -16.76
N ARG A 86 -23.89 -8.29 -16.70
CA ARG A 86 -25.06 -8.31 -15.82
C ARG A 86 -26.33 -8.15 -16.64
N LYS A 87 -27.42 -8.72 -16.12
CA LYS A 87 -28.77 -8.44 -16.61
C LYS A 87 -29.41 -7.47 -15.62
N ASN A 88 -29.88 -6.35 -16.13
CA ASN A 88 -30.63 -5.39 -15.33
C ASN A 88 -32.13 -5.62 -15.55
N TYR A 89 -32.88 -5.44 -14.48
CA TYR A 89 -34.33 -5.61 -14.46
C TYR A 89 -34.97 -4.40 -13.78
N ASP A 90 -36.14 -4.01 -14.26
CA ASP A 90 -36.99 -3.04 -13.59
C ASP A 90 -38.08 -3.78 -12.81
N TYR A 91 -38.60 -3.15 -11.76
CA TYR A 91 -39.74 -3.66 -11.00
C TYR A 91 -40.94 -2.74 -11.24
N ILE A 92 -41.89 -3.23 -12.04
CA ILE A 92 -43.10 -2.50 -12.42
C ILE A 92 -44.29 -3.32 -11.91
N ASP A 93 -45.16 -2.70 -11.11
CA ASP A 93 -46.35 -3.34 -10.51
C ASP A 93 -46.05 -4.67 -9.79
N GLY A 94 -44.91 -4.73 -9.09
CA GLY A 94 -44.48 -5.93 -8.36
C GLY A 94 -43.94 -7.07 -9.23
N LYS A 95 -43.82 -6.88 -10.55
CA LYS A 95 -43.24 -7.84 -11.49
C LYS A 95 -41.84 -7.40 -11.92
N GLN A 96 -40.94 -8.37 -12.01
CA GLN A 96 -39.59 -8.16 -12.51
C GLN A 96 -39.58 -8.24 -14.05
N GLU A 97 -39.27 -7.15 -14.71
CA GLU A 97 -39.20 -7.07 -16.17
C GLU A 97 -37.76 -6.87 -16.65
N PHE A 98 -37.35 -7.61 -17.68
CA PHE A 98 -36.00 -7.49 -18.22
C PHE A 98 -35.80 -6.14 -18.90
N ARG A 99 -34.78 -5.38 -18.45
CA ARG A 99 -34.46 -4.06 -18.99
C ARG A 99 -33.40 -4.15 -20.09
N ASN A 100 -32.19 -4.57 -19.74
CA ASN A 100 -31.04 -4.66 -20.66
C ASN A 100 -29.92 -5.56 -20.10
N TYR A 101 -28.90 -5.79 -20.92
CA TYR A 101 -27.61 -6.27 -20.48
C TYR A 101 -26.68 -5.08 -20.25
N GLU A 102 -25.86 -5.18 -19.21
CA GLU A 102 -24.76 -4.28 -18.90
C GLU A 102 -23.45 -5.05 -19.02
N VAL A 103 -22.48 -4.51 -19.75
CA VAL A 103 -21.14 -5.07 -19.88
C VAL A 103 -20.17 -4.06 -19.30
N LYS A 104 -19.38 -4.50 -18.31
CA LYS A 104 -18.38 -3.72 -17.61
C LYS A 104 -17.00 -4.29 -17.91
N HIS A 105 -16.05 -3.43 -18.25
CA HIS A 105 -14.64 -3.80 -18.45
C HIS A 105 -13.75 -2.74 -17.82
N ILE A 106 -12.96 -3.13 -16.81
CA ILE A 106 -12.06 -2.25 -16.07
C ILE A 106 -10.61 -2.60 -16.36
N LEU A 107 -9.84 -1.57 -16.67
CA LEU A 107 -8.40 -1.60 -16.86
C LEU A 107 -7.71 -0.93 -15.67
N LYS A 108 -6.59 -1.52 -15.24
CA LYS A 108 -5.59 -0.93 -14.37
C LYS A 108 -4.37 -0.60 -15.24
N ILE A 109 -4.00 0.67 -15.26
CA ILE A 109 -2.92 1.20 -16.06
C ILE A 109 -1.79 1.64 -15.13
N THR A 110 -0.59 1.11 -15.34
CA THR A 110 0.62 1.54 -14.63
C THR A 110 1.34 2.61 -15.43
N ILE A 111 1.54 3.77 -14.81
CA ILE A 111 2.14 4.94 -15.43
C ILE A 111 3.52 5.14 -14.81
N LYS A 112 4.58 4.83 -15.58
CA LYS A 112 5.97 4.92 -15.13
C LYS A 112 6.49 6.34 -15.00
N ASP A 113 5.92 7.28 -15.77
CA ASP A 113 6.18 8.71 -15.64
C ASP A 113 4.94 9.39 -15.05
N ILE A 114 5.01 9.68 -13.75
CA ILE A 114 3.93 10.30 -12.99
C ILE A 114 3.40 11.61 -13.62
N ASN A 115 4.23 12.35 -14.38
CA ASN A 115 3.80 13.60 -15.02
C ASN A 115 2.84 13.35 -16.19
N LYS A 116 2.84 12.14 -16.77
CA LYS A 116 1.89 11.74 -17.81
C LYS A 116 0.51 11.35 -17.26
N ALA A 117 0.32 11.27 -15.93
CA ALA A 117 -0.90 10.74 -15.34
C ALA A 117 -2.18 11.47 -15.78
N GLY A 118 -2.17 12.82 -15.81
CA GLY A 118 -3.30 13.60 -16.29
C GLY A 118 -3.60 13.37 -17.76
N LYS A 119 -2.55 13.38 -18.61
CA LYS A 119 -2.68 13.12 -20.04
C LYS A 119 -3.26 11.73 -20.33
N VAL A 120 -2.83 10.70 -19.60
CA VAL A 120 -3.36 9.32 -19.73
C VAL A 120 -4.84 9.27 -19.36
N TYR A 121 -5.24 9.95 -18.29
CA TYR A 121 -6.64 10.04 -17.88
C TYR A 121 -7.47 10.77 -18.94
N ASP A 122 -7.04 11.94 -19.40
CA ASP A 122 -7.76 12.74 -20.39
C ASP A 122 -7.97 11.95 -21.70
N ILE A 123 -6.92 11.29 -22.21
CA ILE A 123 -6.99 10.46 -23.43
C ILE A 123 -7.96 9.28 -23.25
N ALA A 124 -7.95 8.63 -22.09
CA ALA A 124 -8.85 7.52 -21.82
C ALA A 124 -10.33 7.95 -21.86
N VAL A 125 -10.65 9.08 -21.24
CA VAL A 125 -12.01 9.65 -21.23
C VAL A 125 -12.43 10.08 -22.63
N GLU A 126 -11.55 10.78 -23.37
CA GLU A 126 -11.79 11.18 -24.76
C GLU A 126 -12.07 9.99 -25.69
N ASN A 127 -11.51 8.82 -25.38
CA ASN A 127 -11.66 7.58 -26.16
C ASN A 127 -12.72 6.61 -25.61
N GLY A 128 -13.58 7.07 -24.68
CA GLY A 128 -14.79 6.35 -24.30
C GLY A 128 -14.78 5.67 -22.94
N ALA A 129 -13.76 5.92 -22.10
CA ALA A 129 -13.82 5.55 -20.70
C ALA A 129 -14.95 6.33 -20.00
N ASN A 130 -15.80 5.63 -19.25
CA ASN A 130 -16.94 6.20 -18.53
C ASN A 130 -17.07 5.66 -17.10
N ILE A 131 -16.12 4.83 -16.67
CA ILE A 131 -15.86 4.51 -15.27
C ILE A 131 -14.53 5.12 -14.87
N GLU A 132 -14.54 5.81 -13.74
CA GLU A 132 -13.35 6.41 -13.15
C GLU A 132 -13.13 5.81 -11.76
N GLY A 133 -12.05 5.04 -11.62
CA GLY A 133 -11.61 4.47 -10.34
C GLY A 133 -10.58 5.33 -9.60
N GLY A 134 -10.19 6.47 -10.17
CA GLY A 134 -9.21 7.40 -9.62
C GLY A 134 -7.75 7.07 -9.97
N ILE A 135 -6.85 7.93 -9.50
CA ILE A 135 -5.40 7.83 -9.67
C ILE A 135 -4.75 7.60 -8.32
N GLU A 136 -3.97 6.53 -8.20
CA GLU A 136 -3.16 6.20 -7.04
C GLU A 136 -1.69 6.44 -7.34
N PHE A 137 -0.95 6.99 -6.39
CA PHE A 137 0.47 7.27 -6.54
C PHE A 137 1.30 6.24 -5.77
N ASN A 138 2.38 5.77 -6.41
CA ASN A 138 3.12 4.61 -5.96
C ASN A 138 4.64 4.87 -5.99
N ILE A 139 5.37 3.98 -5.31
CA ILE A 139 6.83 3.89 -5.35
C ILE A 139 7.20 2.56 -5.99
N SER A 140 7.94 2.60 -7.10
CA SER A 140 8.34 1.41 -7.85
C SER A 140 9.30 0.49 -7.09
N LYS A 141 10.11 1.06 -6.19
CA LYS A 141 11.14 0.35 -5.41
C LYS A 141 11.03 0.68 -3.92
N PRO A 142 9.96 0.23 -3.23
CA PRO A 142 9.70 0.62 -1.84
C PRO A 142 10.74 0.05 -0.86
N GLU A 143 11.30 -1.13 -1.15
CA GLU A 143 12.24 -1.84 -0.28
C GLU A 143 13.48 -1.01 0.08
N LYS A 144 14.03 -0.25 -0.88
CA LYS A 144 15.18 0.64 -0.63
C LYS A 144 14.87 1.69 0.44
N TYR A 145 13.65 2.23 0.42
CA TYR A 145 13.22 3.25 1.38
C TYR A 145 12.79 2.63 2.71
N TYR A 146 12.25 1.42 2.68
CA TYR A 146 12.00 0.61 3.87
C TYR A 146 13.28 0.35 4.66
N ASN A 147 14.35 -0.11 4.00
CA ASN A 147 15.64 -0.35 4.66
C ASN A 147 16.20 0.93 5.31
N LYS A 148 16.01 2.09 4.66
CA LYS A 148 16.36 3.39 5.27
C LYS A 148 15.50 3.71 6.50
N ALA A 149 14.20 3.42 6.46
CA ALA A 149 13.32 3.60 7.61
C ALA A 149 13.72 2.66 8.76
N LEU A 150 14.08 1.42 8.46
CA LEU A 150 14.58 0.45 9.45
C LEU A 150 15.89 0.92 10.10
N ASP A 151 16.85 1.41 9.32
CA ASP A 151 18.09 2.02 9.84
C ASP A 151 17.80 3.17 10.81
N LEU A 152 16.81 4.01 10.48
CA LEU A 152 16.37 5.10 11.35
C LEU A 152 15.68 4.58 12.62
N ALA A 153 14.87 3.53 12.53
CA ALA A 153 14.19 2.92 13.67
C ALA A 153 15.20 2.35 14.68
N VAL A 154 16.22 1.65 14.19
CA VAL A 154 17.32 1.12 15.02
C VAL A 154 18.10 2.25 15.68
N LYS A 155 18.50 3.28 14.92
CA LYS A 155 19.18 4.47 15.47
C LYS A 155 18.31 5.17 16.53
N ASN A 156 17.00 5.27 16.29
CA ASN A 156 16.06 5.87 17.22
C ASN A 156 15.98 5.08 18.53
N ALA A 157 15.90 3.75 18.47
CA ALA A 157 15.92 2.89 19.65
C ALA A 157 17.21 3.06 20.47
N ILE A 158 18.38 3.05 19.80
CA ILE A 158 19.68 3.25 20.45
C ILE A 158 19.73 4.62 21.14
N ASN A 159 19.31 5.68 20.47
CA ASN A 159 19.30 7.03 21.04
C ASN A 159 18.37 7.14 22.25
N LYS A 160 17.17 6.55 22.19
CA LYS A 160 16.23 6.52 23.31
C LYS A 160 16.81 5.78 24.52
N ALA A 161 17.40 4.60 24.31
CA ALA A 161 17.98 3.83 25.41
C ALA A 161 19.15 4.58 26.07
N ASN A 162 20.05 5.20 25.29
CA ASN A 162 21.12 6.03 25.82
C ASN A 162 20.58 7.24 26.61
N ASN A 163 19.55 7.91 26.12
CA ASN A 163 18.94 9.05 26.82
C ASN A 163 18.34 8.63 28.17
N ILE A 164 17.66 7.47 28.23
CA ILE A 164 17.13 6.92 29.48
C ILE A 164 18.28 6.61 30.45
N ALA A 165 19.31 5.90 29.99
CA ALA A 165 20.47 5.55 30.81
C ALA A 165 21.19 6.80 31.38
N ASN A 166 21.43 7.80 30.54
CA ASN A 166 22.03 9.07 30.95
C ASN A 166 21.19 9.79 32.01
N THR A 167 19.86 9.78 31.87
CA THR A 167 18.92 10.38 32.84
C THR A 167 18.99 9.66 34.19
N LEU A 168 19.14 8.33 34.16
CA LEU A 168 19.34 7.48 35.34
C LEU A 168 20.78 7.51 35.87
N LYS A 169 21.68 8.25 35.23
CA LYS A 169 23.12 8.34 35.56
C LYS A 169 23.83 6.97 35.55
N THR A 170 23.45 6.12 34.60
CA THR A 170 24.05 4.79 34.33
C THR A 170 24.43 4.69 32.85
N ASN A 171 25.15 3.64 32.47
CA ASN A 171 25.49 3.36 31.09
C ASN A 171 24.68 2.15 30.59
N ILE A 172 24.73 1.88 29.29
CA ILE A 172 24.19 0.64 28.69
C ILE A 172 25.25 -0.06 27.86
N LYS A 173 25.08 -1.36 27.65
CA LYS A 173 25.86 -2.09 26.64
C LYS A 173 25.63 -1.50 25.26
N LYS A 174 26.71 -1.50 24.44
CA LYS A 174 26.68 -0.96 23.07
C LYS A 174 25.67 -1.67 22.16
N LEU A 175 25.47 -2.98 22.35
CA LEU A 175 24.53 -3.77 21.57
C LEU A 175 23.32 -4.14 22.43
N PRO A 176 22.09 -4.15 21.85
CA PRO A 176 20.93 -4.67 22.54
C PRO A 176 21.08 -6.17 22.77
N ILE A 177 20.56 -6.67 23.90
CA ILE A 177 20.49 -8.10 24.19
C ILE A 177 19.38 -8.80 23.41
N ASN A 178 18.39 -8.02 22.96
CA ASN A 178 17.33 -8.47 22.07
C ASN A 178 16.90 -7.31 21.17
N ILE A 179 16.71 -7.57 19.88
CA ILE A 179 16.05 -6.66 18.97
C ILE A 179 15.06 -7.44 18.13
N LYS A 180 13.85 -6.91 18.03
CA LYS A 180 12.78 -7.48 17.23
C LYS A 180 12.21 -6.39 16.36
N GLU A 181 12.15 -6.64 15.06
CA GLU A 181 11.32 -5.82 14.20
C GLU A 181 9.84 -6.07 14.54
N THR A 182 9.14 -4.99 14.88
CA THR A 182 7.72 -5.02 15.24
C THR A 182 6.84 -4.39 14.16
N SER A 183 7.45 -3.91 13.07
CA SER A 183 6.74 -3.50 11.85
C SER A 183 5.79 -4.63 11.43
N PHE A 184 4.48 -4.35 11.39
CA PHE A 184 3.55 -5.26 10.77
C PHE A 184 3.81 -5.23 9.27
N SER A 185 4.14 -6.39 8.69
CA SER A 185 4.25 -6.56 7.23
C SER A 185 2.98 -6.05 6.57
N GLN A 186 3.03 -4.84 6.01
CA GLN A 186 2.34 -4.41 4.80
C GLN A 186 2.76 -2.97 4.51
N ILE A 187 3.35 -2.79 3.33
CA ILE A 187 3.60 -1.52 2.66
C ILE A 187 2.23 -0.89 2.38
N ASN A 188 1.58 -0.31 3.39
CA ASN A 188 0.30 0.38 3.27
C ASN A 188 0.48 1.82 3.72
N SER A 189 1.23 2.58 2.93
CA SER A 189 1.35 4.02 3.06
C SER A 189 0.12 4.69 2.44
N LYS A 190 -0.95 4.88 3.22
CA LYS A 190 -2.14 5.62 2.77
C LYS A 190 -2.30 6.93 3.52
N TYR A 191 -1.56 7.98 3.15
CA TYR A 191 -1.98 9.38 3.34
C TYR A 191 -1.25 10.31 2.35
N PRO A 192 -1.91 10.86 1.31
CA PRO A 192 -1.33 11.91 0.49
C PRO A 192 -1.31 13.25 1.26
N THR A 193 -0.15 13.90 1.34
CA THR A 193 -0.01 15.31 1.74
C THR A 193 0.11 16.18 0.49
N THR A 194 -0.85 17.06 0.24
CA THR A 194 -1.01 17.83 -1.02
C THR A 194 0.19 18.75 -1.35
N TYR A 195 0.56 18.84 -2.63
CA TYR A 195 1.57 19.78 -3.16
C TYR A 195 1.12 20.37 -4.50
N THR A 196 0.97 21.69 -4.59
CA THR A 196 0.43 22.35 -5.80
C THR A 196 1.45 22.58 -6.92
N ALA A 197 1.22 21.96 -8.08
CA ALA A 197 1.88 22.29 -9.35
C ALA A 197 0.82 22.69 -10.39
N LYS A 198 1.10 23.76 -11.12
CA LYS A 198 0.14 24.53 -11.93
C LYS A 198 0.48 24.34 -13.41
N THR A 199 -0.27 23.50 -14.13
CA THR A 199 -0.26 23.40 -15.61
C THR A 199 -1.66 23.08 -16.12
N ALA A 200 -1.96 23.48 -17.37
CA ALA A 200 -3.29 23.48 -18.00
C ALA A 200 -3.79 22.08 -18.48
N GLN A 201 -3.43 21.03 -17.75
CA GLN A 201 -3.88 19.66 -17.90
C GLN A 201 -4.43 19.22 -16.54
N THR A 202 -5.29 18.20 -16.42
CA THR A 202 -5.85 17.81 -15.11
C THR A 202 -4.73 17.69 -14.08
N ALA A 203 -4.64 18.66 -13.16
CA ALA A 203 -3.47 18.89 -12.35
C ALA A 203 -3.48 17.91 -11.16
N ILE A 204 -2.89 16.74 -11.35
CA ILE A 204 -2.90 15.67 -10.34
C ILE A 204 -1.59 15.72 -9.55
N GLN A 205 -1.71 15.77 -8.23
CA GLN A 205 -0.59 16.03 -7.33
C GLN A 205 -0.38 14.84 -6.40
N GLY A 206 0.70 14.11 -6.65
CA GLY A 206 1.16 13.05 -5.77
C GLY A 206 1.84 13.64 -4.55
N GLY A 207 1.16 13.61 -3.41
CA GLY A 207 1.76 13.96 -2.14
C GLY A 207 2.96 13.09 -1.77
N LEU A 208 3.64 13.40 -0.66
CA LEU A 208 4.70 12.52 -0.17
C LEU A 208 4.10 11.23 0.40
N ILE A 209 4.75 10.12 0.12
CA ILE A 209 4.43 8.80 0.67
C ILE A 209 5.37 8.56 1.85
N GLU A 210 4.80 8.26 3.02
CA GLU A 210 5.57 7.95 4.22
C GLU A 210 5.78 6.45 4.37
N ILE A 211 7.03 6.03 4.49
CA ILE A 211 7.40 4.64 4.77
C ILE A 211 7.88 4.55 6.21
N HIS A 212 7.28 3.62 6.95
CA HIS A 212 7.47 3.44 8.38
C HIS A 212 8.18 2.12 8.66
N SER A 213 9.02 2.11 9.68
CA SER A 213 9.55 0.89 10.31
C SER A 213 9.60 1.09 11.82
N GLN A 214 9.37 0.00 12.56
CA GLN A 214 9.40 -0.02 14.01
C GLN A 214 10.19 -1.23 14.51
N VAL A 215 11.04 -0.99 15.50
CA VAL A 215 11.78 -2.03 16.21
C VAL A 215 11.53 -1.90 17.71
N ARG A 216 11.51 -3.03 18.41
CA ARG A 216 11.63 -3.08 19.86
C ARG A 216 13.01 -3.59 20.20
N ALA A 217 13.75 -2.83 21.00
CA ALA A 217 15.08 -3.19 21.45
C ALA A 217 15.14 -3.21 22.98
N ILE A 218 15.84 -4.20 23.52
CA ILE A 218 16.11 -4.36 24.94
C ILE A 218 17.60 -4.23 25.16
N PHE A 219 17.99 -3.28 26.01
CA PHE A 219 19.35 -2.99 26.41
C PHE A 219 19.55 -3.35 27.88
N GLU A 220 20.78 -3.68 28.24
CA GLU A 220 21.20 -3.96 29.62
C GLU A 220 22.04 -2.79 30.12
N MET A 221 21.69 -2.27 31.30
CA MET A 221 22.42 -1.22 32.00
C MET A 221 23.71 -1.76 32.64
N ILE A 222 24.72 -0.91 32.77
CA ILE A 222 26.03 -1.20 33.39
C ILE A 222 26.49 -0.07 34.31
#